data_AF-T5K3I1-F1
#
_entry.id   AF-T5K3I1-F1
#
_cell.length_a   1.000
_cell.length_b   1.000
_cell.length_c   1.000
_cell.angle_alpha   90.00
_cell.angle_beta   90.00
_cell.angle_gamma   90.00
#
_symmetry.space_group_name_H-M   'P 1'
#
loop_
_entity.id
_entity.type
_entity.pdbx_description
1 polymer ?
#
loop_
_entity_poly.entity_id
_entity_poly.type
_entity_poly.pdbx_seq_one_letter_code
_entity_poly.pdbx_strand_id
1 'polypeptide(L)'
;MKRFGPLIVVPEALAVGDPGRHHLRLTRDAVIIREGVDNRGIVSWSELDTIVMDVPTTRFRLPGLVSTILLGALTAAMLTDPGVDPDDGSVTLTVDGESRVLPLSRHHVGGYWEPAVMGAHRLIAHLIAHPEQRALLTHPEPLIDVAARLARGTG
;
A
#
# COMPACT_ATOMS: atom_id res chain seq x y z
N MET A 1 -4.99 -15.07 -2.49
CA MET A 1 -5.15 -13.63 -2.25
C MET A 1 -4.26 -12.85 -3.21
N LYS A 2 -4.84 -11.98 -4.05
CA LYS A 2 -4.11 -11.28 -5.12
C LYS A 2 -3.49 -9.99 -4.55
N ARG A 3 -2.20 -9.75 -4.85
CA ARG A 3 -1.44 -8.59 -4.35
C ARG A 3 -0.50 -8.03 -5.40
N PHE A 4 -0.19 -6.74 -5.31
CA PHE A 4 0.84 -6.08 -6.11
C PHE A 4 1.40 -4.86 -5.38
N GLY A 5 2.70 -4.90 -5.04
CA GLY A 5 3.33 -3.85 -4.24
C GLY A 5 2.62 -3.66 -2.89
N PRO A 6 2.22 -2.43 -2.54
CA PRO A 6 1.51 -2.15 -1.29
C PRO A 6 0.01 -2.50 -1.35
N LEU A 7 -0.51 -2.98 -2.50
CA LEU A 7 -1.93 -3.28 -2.69
C LEU A 7 -2.22 -4.77 -2.47
N ILE A 8 -3.31 -5.05 -1.77
CA ILE A 8 -3.82 -6.42 -1.56
C ILE A 8 -5.34 -6.46 -1.61
N VAL A 9 -5.88 -7.46 -2.29
CA VAL A 9 -7.32 -7.71 -2.31
C VAL A 9 -7.75 -8.31 -0.98
N VAL A 10 -8.76 -7.69 -0.37
CA VAL A 10 -9.47 -8.20 0.81
C VAL A 10 -10.98 -8.25 0.49
N PRO A 11 -11.83 -8.94 1.28
CA PRO A 11 -13.26 -8.98 1.01
C PRO A 11 -13.84 -7.57 0.89
N GLU A 12 -14.51 -7.28 -0.24
CA GLU A 12 -15.22 -6.01 -0.52
C GLU A 12 -14.34 -4.74 -0.49
N ALA A 13 -13.01 -4.86 -0.55
CA ALA A 13 -12.14 -3.69 -0.57
C ALA A 13 -10.77 -3.98 -1.19
N LEU A 14 -10.11 -2.92 -1.66
CA LEU A 14 -8.68 -2.94 -1.94
C LEU A 14 -7.94 -2.37 -0.73
N ALA A 15 -7.11 -3.17 -0.08
CA ALA A 15 -6.30 -2.70 1.03
C ALA A 15 -4.95 -2.13 0.54
N VAL A 16 -4.51 -1.07 1.21
CA VAL A 16 -3.20 -0.44 1.06
C VAL A 16 -2.45 -0.65 2.36
N GLY A 17 -1.31 -1.34 2.32
CA GLY A 17 -0.61 -1.81 3.52
C GLY A 17 -1.17 -3.14 4.06
N ASP A 18 -0.61 -3.60 5.18
CA ASP A 18 -0.89 -4.90 5.79
C ASP A 18 -2.27 -4.96 6.48
N PRO A 19 -3.23 -5.78 5.98
CA PRO A 19 -4.55 -5.94 6.58
C PRO A 19 -4.55 -6.42 8.04
N GLY A 20 -3.45 -7.04 8.50
CA GLY A 20 -3.31 -7.48 9.89
C GLY A 20 -2.89 -6.38 10.87
N ARG A 21 -2.44 -5.22 10.36
CA ARG A 21 -1.88 -4.10 11.12
C ARG A 21 -2.43 -2.77 10.59
N HIS A 22 -1.65 -1.70 10.56
CA HIS A 22 -2.11 -0.40 10.07
C HIS A 22 -2.25 -0.41 8.54
N HIS A 23 -3.47 -0.16 8.06
CA HIS A 23 -3.75 -0.15 6.62
C HIS A 23 -4.94 0.75 6.29
N LEU A 24 -5.07 1.09 5.01
CA LEU A 24 -6.28 1.69 4.46
C LEU A 24 -7.10 0.62 3.74
N ARG A 25 -8.43 0.68 3.83
CA ARG A 25 -9.34 -0.06 2.96
C ARG A 25 -10.05 0.91 2.04
N LEU A 26 -9.76 0.80 0.76
CA LEU A 26 -10.46 1.52 -0.30
C LEU A 26 -11.72 0.73 -0.63
N THR A 27 -12.86 1.24 -0.21
CA THR A 27 -14.18 0.68 -0.53
C THR A 27 -14.87 1.54 -1.56
N ARG A 28 -15.98 1.06 -2.12
CA ARG A 28 -16.79 1.87 -3.04
C ARG A 28 -17.18 3.22 -2.44
N ASP A 29 -17.56 3.23 -1.16
CA ASP A 29 -18.23 4.37 -0.53
C ASP A 29 -17.25 5.31 0.20
N ALA A 30 -16.16 4.76 0.72
CA ALA A 30 -15.20 5.52 1.53
C ALA A 30 -13.79 4.90 1.56
N VAL A 31 -12.85 5.68 2.08
CA VAL A 31 -11.56 5.19 2.56
C VAL A 31 -11.65 4.97 4.06
N ILE A 32 -11.46 3.72 4.49
CA ILE A 32 -11.52 3.33 5.90
C ILE A 32 -10.09 3.16 6.42
N ILE A 33 -9.77 3.82 7.53
CA ILE A 33 -8.51 3.67 8.25
C ILE A 33 -8.66 2.52 9.25
N ARG A 34 -7.74 1.56 9.18
CA ARG A 34 -7.79 0.33 9.98
C ARG A 34 -6.50 0.09 10.75
N GLU A 35 -6.64 -0.57 11.89
CA GLU A 35 -5.55 -1.21 12.63
C GLU A 35 -5.98 -2.64 12.96
N GLY A 36 -5.47 -3.61 12.20
CA GLY A 36 -5.99 -4.97 12.22
C GLY A 36 -7.50 -4.98 11.93
N VAL A 37 -8.28 -5.47 12.90
CA VAL A 37 -9.75 -5.53 12.79
C VAL A 37 -10.46 -4.26 13.22
N ASP A 38 -9.75 -3.31 13.84
CA ASP A 38 -10.34 -2.11 14.43
C ASP A 38 -10.54 -1.02 13.38
N ASN A 39 -11.66 -0.28 13.48
CA ASN A 39 -11.93 0.88 12.66
C ASN A 39 -11.44 2.14 13.39
N ARG A 40 -10.46 2.83 12.80
CA ARG A 40 -9.86 4.05 13.37
C ARG A 40 -10.41 5.33 12.76
N GLY A 41 -11.14 5.23 11.66
CA GLY A 41 -11.72 6.39 10.99
C GLY A 41 -12.25 6.05 9.61
N ILE A 42 -13.18 6.87 9.14
CA ILE A 42 -13.77 6.78 7.80
C ILE A 42 -13.62 8.16 7.18
N VAL A 43 -13.18 8.22 5.92
CA VAL A 43 -13.18 9.45 5.13
C VAL A 43 -13.93 9.24 3.84
N SER A 44 -14.86 10.16 3.58
CA SER A 44 -15.61 10.15 2.34
C SER A 44 -14.66 10.42 1.17
N TRP A 45 -14.91 9.77 0.05
CA TRP A 45 -14.18 10.09 -1.18
C TRP A 45 -14.39 11.54 -1.65
N SER A 46 -15.49 12.19 -1.27
CA SER A 46 -15.77 13.57 -1.67
C SER A 46 -14.90 14.61 -0.95
N GLU A 47 -14.38 14.25 0.22
CA GLU A 47 -13.54 15.10 1.07
C GLU A 47 -12.04 14.84 0.79
N LEU A 48 -11.73 13.76 0.06
CA LEU A 48 -10.37 13.27 -0.09
C LEU A 48 -9.71 13.85 -1.34
N ASP A 49 -8.71 14.70 -1.13
CA ASP A 49 -7.94 15.32 -2.21
C ASP A 49 -6.84 14.39 -2.71
N THR A 50 -6.05 13.83 -1.79
CA THR A 50 -4.91 12.97 -2.13
C THR A 50 -4.64 11.88 -1.10
N ILE A 51 -3.99 10.81 -1.56
CA ILE A 51 -3.36 9.77 -0.73
C ILE A 51 -1.94 9.59 -1.22
N VAL A 52 -0.96 9.84 -0.34
CA VAL A 52 0.46 9.66 -0.65
C VAL A 52 1.07 8.68 0.36
N MET A 53 1.42 7.50 -0.13
CA MET A 53 2.22 6.52 0.63
C MET A 53 3.70 6.94 0.63
N ASP A 54 4.31 6.92 1.81
CA ASP A 54 5.75 6.94 2.00
C ASP A 54 6.15 5.60 2.62
N VAL A 55 6.69 4.70 1.79
CA VAL A 55 7.05 3.34 2.17
C VAL A 55 8.46 3.06 1.66
N PRO A 56 9.26 2.23 2.34
CA PRO A 56 10.56 1.84 1.83
C PRO A 56 10.43 1.25 0.42
N THR A 57 11.23 1.74 -0.52
CA THR A 57 11.21 1.28 -1.91
C THR A 57 12.56 0.71 -2.36
N THR A 58 12.55 -0.03 -3.47
CA THR A 58 13.74 -0.55 -4.13
C THR A 58 13.57 -0.53 -5.65
N ARG A 59 14.68 -0.36 -6.37
CA ARG A 59 14.70 -0.44 -7.84
C ARG A 59 14.63 -1.88 -8.36
N PHE A 60 14.86 -2.87 -7.50
CA PHE A 60 14.84 -4.29 -7.88
C PHE A 60 13.42 -4.86 -7.92
N ARG A 61 13.03 -5.41 -9.07
CA ARG A 61 11.67 -5.94 -9.32
C ARG A 61 11.30 -7.18 -8.50
N LEU A 62 12.28 -7.92 -8.02
CA LEU A 62 12.10 -9.11 -7.18
C LEU A 62 12.68 -8.87 -5.78
N PRO A 63 12.07 -7.97 -4.98
CA PRO A 63 12.60 -7.65 -3.65
C PRO A 63 12.70 -8.88 -2.75
N GLY A 64 11.79 -9.85 -2.91
CA GLY A 64 11.79 -11.11 -2.15
C GLY A 64 12.99 -12.05 -2.39
N LEU A 65 13.69 -11.92 -3.52
CA LEU A 65 14.86 -12.75 -3.85
C LEU A 65 16.17 -12.10 -3.35
N VAL A 66 16.22 -10.76 -3.38
CA VAL A 66 17.33 -10.00 -2.80
C VAL A 66 17.27 -10.05 -1.29
N SER A 67 16.07 -10.01 -0.68
CA SER A 67 15.95 -10.17 0.78
C SER A 67 16.43 -11.55 1.24
N THR A 68 16.31 -12.64 0.48
CA THR A 68 16.91 -13.93 0.88
C THR A 68 18.44 -13.91 0.85
N ILE A 69 19.06 -13.23 -0.13
CA ILE A 69 20.52 -13.14 -0.25
C ILE A 69 21.10 -12.15 0.77
N LEU A 70 20.46 -10.99 0.95
CA LEU A 70 20.88 -10.00 1.94
C LEU A 70 20.63 -10.53 3.35
N LEU A 71 19.49 -11.19 3.61
CA LEU A 71 19.23 -11.85 4.89
C LEU A 71 20.22 -13.01 5.10
N GLY A 72 20.60 -13.78 4.07
CA GLY A 72 21.67 -14.78 4.18
C GLY A 72 23.03 -14.19 4.58
N ALA A 73 23.40 -13.05 4.00
CA ALA A 73 24.62 -12.32 4.35
C ALA A 73 24.54 -11.62 5.73
N LEU A 74 23.37 -11.11 6.12
CA LEU A 74 23.13 -10.45 7.40
C LEU A 74 23.02 -11.46 8.54
N THR A 75 22.40 -12.62 8.32
CA THR A 75 22.27 -13.71 9.31
C THR A 75 23.63 -14.35 9.58
N ALA A 76 24.51 -14.43 8.58
CA ALA A 76 25.90 -14.83 8.77
C ALA A 76 26.73 -13.79 9.56
N ALA A 77 26.33 -12.52 9.57
CA ALA A 77 27.01 -11.43 10.27
C ALA A 77 26.39 -11.08 11.65
N MET A 78 25.14 -11.48 11.93
CA MET A 78 24.37 -11.06 13.11
C MET A 78 23.93 -12.25 13.98
N LEU A 79 24.91 -12.92 14.57
CA LEU A 79 24.74 -13.86 15.71
C LEU A 79 24.33 -13.15 17.02
N THR A 80 23.86 -11.91 16.94
CA THR A 80 23.35 -11.11 18.05
C THR A 80 22.04 -10.49 17.60
N ASP A 81 20.96 -10.96 18.19
CA ASP A 81 19.61 -10.40 18.12
C ASP A 81 19.63 -8.86 18.23
N PRO A 82 19.17 -8.12 17.21
CA PRO A 82 18.85 -6.73 17.38
C PRO A 82 17.34 -6.59 17.17
N GLY A 83 16.63 -6.00 18.13
CA GLY A 83 15.24 -5.56 17.98
C GLY A 83 15.08 -4.48 16.89
N VAL A 84 15.36 -4.85 15.63
CA VAL A 84 15.13 -4.06 14.43
C VAL A 84 13.66 -4.21 14.16
N ASP A 85 12.87 -3.28 14.68
CA ASP A 85 11.52 -3.11 14.19
C ASP A 85 11.66 -2.68 12.72
N PRO A 86 11.24 -3.52 11.76
CA PRO A 86 11.36 -3.19 10.36
C PRO A 86 10.70 -1.83 10.08
N ASP A 87 11.46 -0.89 9.51
CA ASP A 87 10.94 0.44 9.15
C ASP A 87 9.66 0.29 8.30
N ASP A 88 8.54 0.60 8.94
CA ASP A 88 7.21 0.62 8.34
C ASP A 88 7.05 1.91 7.53
N GLY A 89 5.96 2.03 6.78
CA GLY A 89 5.67 3.25 6.07
C GLY A 89 4.74 4.18 6.83
N SER A 90 4.44 5.28 6.17
CA SER A 90 3.32 6.14 6.51
C SER A 90 2.45 6.39 5.29
N VAL A 91 1.25 6.90 5.53
CA VAL A 91 0.39 7.43 4.49
C VAL A 91 -0.09 8.81 4.90
N THR A 92 0.09 9.77 4.00
CA THR A 92 -0.47 11.11 4.13
C THR A 92 -1.79 11.15 3.38
N LEU A 93 -2.86 11.49 4.09
CA LEU A 93 -4.18 11.79 3.53
C LEU A 93 -4.37 13.30 3.56
N THR A 94 -4.71 13.90 2.43
CA THR A 94 -5.16 15.29 2.39
C THR A 94 -6.68 15.29 2.27
N VAL A 95 -7.35 15.86 3.28
CA VAL A 95 -8.81 15.89 3.42
C VAL A 95 -9.23 17.35 3.55
N ASP A 96 -10.04 17.84 2.63
CA ASP A 96 -10.47 19.24 2.55
C ASP A 96 -9.29 20.24 2.70
N GLY A 97 -8.16 19.95 2.05
CA GLY A 97 -6.92 20.73 2.12
C GLY A 97 -6.05 20.50 3.36
N GLU A 98 -6.53 19.78 4.38
CA GLU A 98 -5.76 19.47 5.59
C GLU A 98 -5.06 18.12 5.48
N SER A 99 -3.75 18.10 5.78
CA SER A 99 -2.96 16.87 5.70
C SER A 99 -2.87 16.18 7.07
N ARG A 100 -3.14 14.88 7.08
CA ARG A 100 -2.93 13.99 8.23
C ARG A 100 -2.01 12.83 7.85
N VAL A 101 -1.02 12.56 8.69
CA VAL A 101 -0.10 11.43 8.52
C VAL A 101 -0.55 10.29 9.40
N LEU A 102 -0.64 9.09 8.83
CA LEU A 102 -1.07 7.86 9.50
C LEU A 102 0.00 6.79 9.34
N PRO A 103 0.18 5.90 10.34
CA PRO A 103 1.06 4.74 10.17
C PRO A 103 0.54 3.82 9.07
N LEU A 104 1.46 3.20 8.32
CA LEU A 104 1.15 2.23 7.27
C LEU A 104 2.08 1.01 7.37
N SER A 105 1.53 -0.13 7.75
CA SER A 105 2.31 -1.36 7.92
C SER A 105 2.59 -2.03 6.58
N ARG A 106 3.79 -2.59 6.43
CA ARG A 106 4.20 -3.28 5.20
C ARG A 106 3.91 -4.78 5.22
N HIS A 107 3.75 -5.38 4.04
CA HIS A 107 3.46 -6.81 3.87
C HIS A 107 4.65 -7.75 4.13
N HIS A 108 5.89 -7.27 4.03
CA HIS A 108 7.08 -8.10 4.15
C HIS A 108 8.30 -7.26 4.55
N VAL A 109 9.36 -7.93 4.98
CA VAL A 109 10.65 -7.27 5.25
C VAL A 109 11.30 -6.80 3.93
N GLY A 110 11.81 -5.56 3.92
CA GLY A 110 12.44 -4.92 2.76
C GLY A 110 11.52 -3.95 2.00
N GLY A 111 12.11 -3.20 1.06
CA GLY A 111 11.37 -2.21 0.28
C GLY A 111 10.49 -2.82 -0.83
N TYR A 112 9.38 -2.14 -1.14
CA TYR A 112 8.56 -2.44 -2.31
C TYR A 112 9.27 -2.06 -3.60
N TRP A 113 9.02 -2.78 -4.69
CA TRP A 113 9.50 -2.35 -6.00
C TRP A 113 8.91 -0.97 -6.34
N GLU A 114 9.75 0.03 -6.57
CA GLU A 114 9.38 1.43 -6.72
C GLU A 114 8.28 1.65 -7.79
N PRO A 115 8.36 1.08 -9.00
CA PRO A 115 7.27 1.16 -9.98
C PRO A 115 5.93 0.59 -9.48
N ALA A 116 5.93 -0.40 -8.60
CA ALA A 116 4.69 -0.92 -8.03
C ALA A 116 4.03 0.08 -7.07
N VAL A 117 4.83 0.82 -6.29
CA VAL A 117 4.33 1.91 -5.43
C VAL A 117 3.77 3.03 -6.29
N MET A 118 4.49 3.43 -7.35
CA MET A 118 4.00 4.42 -8.31
C MET A 118 2.70 3.99 -9.01
N GLY A 119 2.60 2.71 -9.41
CA GLY A 119 1.39 2.16 -10.01
C GLY A 119 0.20 2.20 -9.04
N ALA A 120 0.46 1.96 -7.75
CA ALA A 120 -0.54 2.10 -6.69
C ALA A 120 -0.96 3.56 -6.47
N HIS A 121 -0.01 4.53 -6.38
CA HIS A 121 -0.36 5.95 -6.31
C HIS A 121 -1.21 6.40 -7.50
N ARG A 122 -0.85 5.99 -8.72
CA ARG A 122 -1.61 6.33 -9.94
C ARG A 122 -3.02 5.74 -9.93
N LEU A 123 -3.16 4.48 -9.53
CA LEU A 123 -4.48 3.86 -9.40
C LEU A 123 -5.34 4.63 -8.38
N ILE A 124 -4.77 4.98 -7.22
CA ILE A 124 -5.51 5.69 -6.17
C ILE A 124 -5.91 7.08 -6.63
N ALA A 125 -4.97 7.85 -7.22
CA ALA A 125 -5.26 9.16 -7.79
C ALA A 125 -6.38 9.08 -8.85
N HIS A 126 -6.36 8.03 -9.67
CA HIS A 126 -7.40 7.78 -10.66
C HIS A 126 -8.76 7.51 -10.01
N LEU A 127 -8.83 6.70 -8.95
CA LEU A 127 -10.07 6.45 -8.21
C LEU A 127 -10.61 7.70 -7.49
N ILE A 128 -9.73 8.59 -7.05
CA ILE A 128 -10.12 9.90 -6.49
C ILE A 128 -10.73 10.76 -7.61
N ALA A 129 -10.05 10.90 -8.74
CA ALA A 129 -10.49 11.73 -9.86
C ALA A 129 -11.75 11.22 -10.60
N HIS A 130 -12.04 9.92 -10.53
CA HIS A 130 -13.10 9.26 -11.31
C HIS A 130 -14.09 8.50 -10.40
N PRO A 131 -15.07 9.19 -9.78
CA PRO A 131 -16.02 8.59 -8.84
C PRO A 131 -16.78 7.38 -9.37
N GLU A 132 -17.11 7.37 -10.66
CA GLU A 132 -17.83 6.28 -11.32
C GLU A 132 -17.05 4.96 -11.30
N GLN A 133 -15.72 5.03 -11.23
CA GLN A 133 -14.85 3.85 -11.27
C GLN A 133 -14.68 3.20 -9.90
N ARG A 134 -15.10 3.87 -8.83
CA ARG A 134 -15.07 3.30 -7.47
C ARG A 134 -16.00 2.10 -7.32
N ALA A 135 -16.98 1.94 -8.21
CA ALA A 135 -17.79 0.72 -8.28
C ALA A 135 -16.95 -0.56 -8.46
N LEU A 136 -15.78 -0.45 -9.09
CA LEU A 136 -14.82 -1.55 -9.26
C LEU A 136 -14.24 -2.05 -7.93
N LEU A 137 -14.29 -1.26 -6.85
CA LEU A 137 -13.80 -1.69 -5.52
C LEU A 137 -14.69 -2.76 -4.88
N THR A 138 -15.90 -2.98 -5.41
CA THR A 138 -16.76 -4.11 -5.02
C THR A 138 -16.13 -5.47 -5.41
N HIS A 139 -15.38 -5.48 -6.52
CA HIS A 139 -14.65 -6.64 -7.03
C HIS A 139 -13.23 -6.19 -7.44
N PRO A 140 -12.33 -5.98 -6.45
CA PRO A 140 -11.08 -5.24 -6.65
C PRO A 140 -9.98 -6.05 -7.36
N GLU A 141 -10.17 -7.33 -7.66
CA GLU A 141 -9.19 -8.19 -8.31
C GLU A 141 -8.64 -7.63 -9.64
N PRO A 142 -9.45 -7.05 -10.54
CA PRO A 142 -8.96 -6.45 -11.77
C PRO A 142 -8.13 -5.18 -11.53
N LEU A 143 -8.35 -4.46 -10.42
CA LEU A 143 -7.61 -3.23 -10.10
C LEU A 143 -6.13 -3.52 -9.83
N ILE A 144 -5.80 -4.71 -9.34
CA ILE A 144 -4.41 -5.15 -9.22
C ILE A 144 -3.71 -5.19 -10.58
N ASP A 145 -4.39 -5.67 -11.63
CA ASP A 145 -3.80 -5.74 -12.98
C ASP A 145 -3.65 -4.33 -13.58
N VAL A 146 -4.59 -3.44 -13.29
CA VAL A 146 -4.52 -2.02 -13.67
C VAL A 146 -3.32 -1.36 -13.01
N ALA A 147 -3.14 -1.49 -11.69
CA ALA A 147 -1.97 -0.98 -10.98
C ALA A 147 -0.65 -1.54 -11.58
N ALA A 148 -0.63 -2.83 -11.89
CA ALA A 148 0.54 -3.46 -12.52
C ALA A 148 0.83 -2.94 -13.93
N ARG A 149 -0.20 -2.62 -14.72
CA ARG A 149 -0.04 -1.95 -16.02
C ARG A 149 0.47 -0.52 -15.86
N LEU A 150 -0.10 0.25 -14.92
CA LEU A 150 0.32 1.61 -14.60
C LEU A 150 1.77 1.68 -14.10
N ALA A 151 2.24 0.64 -13.41
CA ALA A 151 3.63 0.50 -13.01
C ALA A 151 4.60 0.29 -14.19
N ARG A 152 4.14 -0.28 -15.30
CA ARG A 152 4.96 -0.57 -16.49
C ARG A 152 4.92 0.52 -17.56
N GLY A 153 3.87 1.34 -17.59
CA GLY A 153 3.65 2.39 -18.59
C GLY A 153 4.55 3.63 -18.45
N THR A 154 5.78 3.45 -17.98
CA THR A 154 6.80 4.52 -17.85
C THR A 154 7.95 4.34 -18.83
N GLY A 155 7.69 3.70 -19.97
CA GLY A 155 8.63 3.59 -21.09
C GLY A 155 8.33 4.64 -22.14
#